data_AF-A0A562SPS0-F1
#
_entry.id   AF-A0A562SPS0-F1
#
_cell.length_a   1.000
_cell.length_b   1.000
_cell.length_c   1.000
_cell.angle_alpha   90.00
_cell.angle_beta   90.00
_cell.angle_gamma   90.00
#
_symmetry.space_group_name_H-M   'P 1'
#
loop_
_entity.id
_entity.type
_entity.pdbx_description
1 polymer ?
#
loop_
_entity_poly.entity_id
_entity_poly.type
_entity_poly.pdbx_seq_one_letter_code
_entity_poly.pdbx_strand_id
1 'polypeptide(L)'
;MKENMFYGASHLIFQKAEELRNRMTPAEELLWKHIHINEWKLKFRRQHPISNYVVDFYCHAARLVIELDGGIHEVEEVKINDQVRERNLKSLGLTVLRFKNEEVFQNKSTVLKTIKDTIATIQENKQLVIEKEKLVVIKIGGNIVDSEPVLASFLESFSKLVGGHTSPPSGDGGFKAILIHGGGKVATKIGESLGIESKYVDGRRITDAATIDLVTMVYAGLINKKVIAQLQSLGCNAIGVTGADGNLIPANKRPVKEIDYGFVGDVKSDKINAQNWSGLLEHGFIPVVAPITHDGKGQLLNTNADTIAQEVAKAMSNLYEVSLIYSFEKAGVLLDANDDATVISNIDPTSYEQLKAEGKIFAGMIPKLDNAFAALNSGVKKVVIGKAEHLNDLINGESGTSITNS
;
A
#
# COMPACT_ATOMS: atom_id res chain seq x y z
N MET A 1 14.89 -14.87 -2.34
CA MET A 1 15.73 -14.54 -3.51
C MET A 1 16.43 -13.21 -3.26
N LYS A 2 17.58 -12.93 -3.89
CA LYS A 2 18.33 -11.66 -3.79
C LYS A 2 17.59 -10.51 -4.51
N GLU A 3 16.34 -10.28 -4.15
CA GLU A 3 15.48 -9.33 -4.84
C GLU A 3 15.86 -7.92 -4.39
N ASN A 4 16.11 -7.05 -5.37
CA ASN A 4 16.38 -5.62 -5.25
C ASN A 4 17.85 -5.13 -5.10
N MET A 5 18.86 -5.91 -5.50
CA MET A 5 20.24 -5.38 -5.62
C MET A 5 20.51 -4.68 -6.98
N PHE A 6 19.76 -5.01 -8.01
CA PHE A 6 20.01 -4.60 -9.40
C PHE A 6 18.89 -3.73 -10.00
N TYR A 7 17.80 -3.51 -9.25
CA TYR A 7 16.72 -2.58 -9.62
C TYR A 7 16.18 -2.77 -11.05
N GLY A 8 16.02 -4.04 -11.48
CA GLY A 8 15.50 -4.37 -12.80
C GLY A 8 16.48 -4.19 -13.97
N ALA A 9 17.79 -4.10 -13.71
CA ALA A 9 18.78 -3.95 -14.77
C ALA A 9 18.68 -5.07 -15.82
N SER A 10 18.70 -4.68 -17.09
CA SER A 10 18.59 -5.61 -18.23
C SER A 10 19.92 -6.31 -18.52
N HIS A 11 19.87 -7.41 -19.27
CA HIS A 11 21.07 -8.15 -19.70
C HIS A 11 22.12 -7.24 -20.37
N LEU A 12 21.68 -6.25 -21.15
CA LEU A 12 22.57 -5.29 -21.81
C LEU A 12 23.37 -4.45 -20.81
N ILE A 13 22.75 -4.05 -19.70
CA ILE A 13 23.42 -3.29 -18.63
C ILE A 13 24.42 -4.17 -17.90
N PHE A 14 24.13 -5.45 -17.70
CA PHE A 14 25.08 -6.41 -17.12
C PHE A 14 26.32 -6.60 -18.01
N GLN A 15 26.15 -6.71 -19.33
CA GLN A 15 27.27 -6.77 -20.28
C GLN A 15 28.12 -5.49 -20.23
N LYS A 16 27.48 -4.33 -20.29
CA LYS A 16 28.18 -3.03 -20.18
C LYS A 16 28.97 -2.91 -18.88
N ALA A 17 28.41 -3.38 -17.76
CA ALA A 17 29.10 -3.39 -16.49
C ALA A 17 30.34 -4.30 -16.48
N GLU A 18 30.28 -5.45 -17.16
CA GLU A 18 31.43 -6.34 -17.30
C GLU A 18 32.56 -5.69 -18.11
N GLU A 19 32.24 -5.03 -19.22
CA GLU A 19 33.20 -4.27 -20.02
C GLU A 19 33.88 -3.16 -19.19
N LEU A 20 33.09 -2.40 -18.43
CA LEU A 20 33.60 -1.30 -17.60
C LEU A 20 34.51 -1.78 -16.48
N ARG A 21 34.29 -2.98 -15.90
CA ARG A 21 35.21 -3.55 -14.88
C ARG A 21 36.61 -3.80 -15.43
N ASN A 22 36.73 -4.05 -16.73
CA ASN A 22 37.99 -4.28 -17.42
C ASN A 22 38.64 -2.97 -17.91
N ARG A 23 37.96 -1.84 -17.79
CA ARG A 23 38.38 -0.53 -18.31
C ARG A 23 38.19 0.59 -17.28
N MET A 24 38.45 0.31 -16.01
CA MET A 24 38.32 1.31 -14.95
C MET A 24 39.33 2.46 -15.17
N THR A 25 38.93 3.68 -14.83
CA THR A 25 39.84 4.83 -14.87
C THR A 25 40.89 4.76 -13.76
N PRO A 26 42.02 5.48 -13.86
CA PRO A 26 43.02 5.53 -12.79
C PRO A 26 42.46 6.04 -11.45
N ALA A 27 41.47 6.94 -11.49
CA ALA A 27 40.77 7.43 -10.29
C ALA A 27 39.92 6.33 -9.65
N GLU A 28 39.15 5.58 -10.45
CA GLU A 28 38.40 4.41 -9.98
C GLU A 28 39.31 3.34 -9.37
N GLU A 29 40.41 3.00 -10.03
CA GLU A 29 41.38 2.04 -9.50
C GLU A 29 41.96 2.48 -8.16
N LEU A 30 42.30 3.77 -8.05
CA LEU A 30 42.85 4.35 -6.84
C LEU A 30 41.82 4.31 -5.69
N LEU A 31 40.58 4.71 -5.94
CA LEU A 31 39.53 4.66 -4.91
C LEU A 31 39.17 3.21 -4.53
N TRP A 32 39.06 2.32 -5.52
CA TRP A 32 38.74 0.90 -5.32
C TRP A 32 39.68 0.22 -4.34
N LYS A 33 41.00 0.49 -4.44
CA LYS A 33 42.03 -0.03 -3.50
C LYS A 33 41.70 0.26 -2.02
N HIS A 34 40.97 1.33 -1.73
CA HIS A 34 40.64 1.74 -0.37
C HIS A 34 39.23 1.30 0.08
N ILE A 35 38.27 1.18 -0.84
CA ILE A 35 36.88 0.84 -0.47
C ILE A 35 36.55 -0.66 -0.59
N HIS A 36 37.30 -1.44 -1.38
CA HIS A 36 37.03 -2.88 -1.53
C HIS A 36 37.38 -3.71 -0.29
N ILE A 37 38.42 -3.26 0.44
CA ILE A 37 38.80 -3.74 1.77
C ILE A 37 38.83 -2.48 2.64
N ASN A 38 37.74 -2.25 3.36
CA ASN A 38 37.52 -1.04 4.15
C ASN A 38 37.38 -1.36 5.65
N GLU A 39 37.67 -0.36 6.48
CA GLU A 39 37.49 -0.43 7.93
C GLU A 39 36.01 -0.56 8.37
N TRP A 40 35.06 -0.16 7.50
CA TRP A 40 33.62 -0.19 7.78
C TRP A 40 32.99 -1.59 7.65
N LYS A 41 33.76 -2.59 7.20
CA LYS A 41 33.33 -3.98 6.98
C LYS A 41 32.12 -4.11 6.05
N LEU A 42 31.93 -3.14 5.14
CA LEU A 42 30.84 -3.14 4.17
C LEU A 42 31.29 -3.67 2.80
N LYS A 43 30.42 -4.41 2.13
CA LYS A 43 30.71 -4.94 0.80
C LYS A 43 30.41 -3.91 -0.28
N PHE A 44 31.47 -3.41 -0.91
CA PHE A 44 31.38 -2.60 -2.13
C PHE A 44 31.52 -3.47 -3.38
N ARG A 45 30.93 -3.00 -4.47
CA ARG A 45 30.98 -3.60 -5.80
C ARG A 45 31.36 -2.52 -6.79
N ARG A 46 32.31 -2.81 -7.68
CA ARG A 46 32.70 -1.92 -8.78
C ARG A 46 31.84 -2.17 -10.02
N GLN A 47 31.54 -1.10 -10.76
CA GLN A 47 30.81 -1.10 -12.02
C GLN A 47 29.55 -1.97 -11.90
N HIS A 48 28.59 -1.50 -11.10
CA HIS A 48 27.43 -2.27 -10.66
C HIS A 48 26.16 -1.87 -11.45
N PRO A 49 25.43 -2.84 -12.06
CA PRO A 49 24.15 -2.59 -12.73
C PRO A 49 23.05 -2.13 -11.77
N ILE A 50 22.40 -1.01 -12.06
CA ILE A 50 21.23 -0.48 -11.35
C ILE A 50 20.25 0.08 -12.38
N SER A 51 19.10 -0.56 -12.55
CA SER A 51 18.08 -0.14 -13.53
C SER A 51 18.73 0.06 -14.91
N ASN A 52 18.60 1.22 -15.52
CA ASN A 52 19.16 1.53 -16.83
C ASN A 52 20.62 2.01 -16.79
N TYR A 53 21.30 1.93 -15.64
CA TYR A 53 22.61 2.53 -15.42
C TYR A 53 23.66 1.52 -14.91
N VAL A 54 24.94 1.82 -15.18
CA VAL A 54 26.08 1.21 -14.49
C VAL A 54 26.73 2.30 -13.65
N VAL A 55 26.82 2.06 -12.34
CA VAL A 55 27.44 3.00 -11.39
C VAL A 55 28.84 2.53 -11.00
N ASP A 56 29.77 3.45 -10.75
CA ASP A 56 31.19 3.10 -10.55
C ASP A 56 31.40 2.25 -9.30
N PHE A 57 30.77 2.62 -8.19
CA PHE A 57 30.76 1.79 -6.99
C PHE A 57 29.39 1.74 -6.32
N TYR A 58 29.04 0.57 -5.78
CA TYR A 58 27.80 0.35 -5.06
C TYR A 58 28.01 -0.46 -3.78
N CYS A 59 27.47 0.05 -2.66
CA CYS A 59 27.31 -0.70 -1.43
C CYS A 59 25.82 -0.97 -1.16
N HIS A 60 25.42 -2.24 -1.26
CA HIS A 60 24.01 -2.60 -1.04
C HIS A 60 23.55 -2.39 0.40
N ALA A 61 24.39 -2.75 1.38
CA ALA A 61 24.06 -2.64 2.81
C ALA A 61 23.77 -1.19 3.23
N ALA A 62 24.50 -0.24 2.64
CA ALA A 62 24.33 1.20 2.86
C ALA A 62 23.47 1.88 1.77
N ARG A 63 22.92 1.14 0.79
CA ARG A 63 22.21 1.71 -0.36
C ARG A 63 22.93 2.91 -1.00
N LEU A 64 24.27 2.85 -1.03
CA LEU A 64 25.14 3.96 -1.39
C LEU A 64 25.76 3.70 -2.76
N VAL A 65 25.58 4.66 -3.66
CA VAL A 65 26.23 4.78 -4.96
C VAL A 65 27.34 5.82 -4.86
N ILE A 66 28.50 5.52 -5.44
CA ILE A 66 29.60 6.48 -5.61
C ILE A 66 29.93 6.54 -7.10
N GLU A 67 29.91 7.74 -7.67
CA GLU A 67 30.29 8.03 -9.05
C GLU A 67 31.54 8.91 -9.10
N LEU A 68 32.44 8.62 -10.05
CA LEU A 68 33.64 9.40 -10.30
C LEU A 68 33.52 10.11 -11.66
N ASP A 69 33.50 11.44 -11.63
CA ASP A 69 33.40 12.26 -12.81
C ASP A 69 34.79 12.63 -13.32
N GLY A 70 35.07 12.27 -14.58
CA GLY A 70 36.17 12.86 -15.34
C GLY A 70 35.73 14.16 -15.98
N GLY A 71 35.77 15.28 -15.26
CA GLY A 71 35.64 16.65 -15.78
C GLY A 71 34.41 16.90 -16.68
N ILE A 72 33.38 17.54 -16.13
CA ILE A 72 32.17 17.92 -16.88
C ILE A 72 32.53 18.86 -18.03
N HIS A 73 32.22 18.46 -19.28
CA HIS A 73 32.14 19.41 -20.39
C HIS A 73 30.88 20.28 -20.21
N GLU A 74 31.02 21.59 -20.38
CA GLU A 74 29.98 22.62 -20.17
C GLU A 74 28.83 22.61 -21.20
N VAL A 75 28.42 21.43 -21.67
CA VAL A 75 27.32 21.27 -22.63
C VAL A 75 26.01 21.07 -21.87
N GLU A 76 25.03 21.94 -22.10
CA GLU A 76 23.72 21.99 -21.43
C GLU A 76 22.98 20.63 -21.42
N GLU A 77 23.02 19.89 -22.53
CA GLU A 77 22.36 18.58 -22.67
C GLU A 77 22.96 17.49 -21.78
N VAL A 78 24.27 17.55 -21.50
CA VAL A 78 24.95 16.59 -20.61
C VAL A 78 24.56 16.84 -19.16
N LYS A 79 24.41 18.11 -18.76
CA LYS A 79 23.94 18.49 -17.41
C LYS A 79 22.50 18.03 -17.15
N ILE A 80 21.61 18.13 -18.13
CA ILE A 80 20.21 17.69 -18.00
C ILE A 80 20.15 16.16 -17.82
N ASN A 81 20.94 15.40 -18.60
CA ASN A 81 20.98 13.94 -18.48
C ASN A 81 21.55 13.46 -17.13
N ASP A 82 22.56 14.15 -16.59
CA ASP A 82 23.12 13.84 -15.28
C ASP A 82 22.13 14.12 -14.13
N GLN A 83 21.39 15.23 -14.19
CA GLN A 83 20.35 15.53 -13.19
C GLN A 83 19.21 14.51 -13.22
N VAL A 84 18.80 14.04 -14.40
CA VAL A 84 17.79 13.00 -14.54
C VAL A 84 18.30 11.66 -14.00
N ARG A 85 19.56 11.31 -14.28
CA ARG A 85 20.21 10.09 -13.74
C ARG A 85 20.22 10.11 -12.22
N GLU A 86 20.68 11.20 -11.62
CA GLU A 86 20.76 11.32 -10.16
C GLU A 86 19.36 11.25 -9.52
N ARG A 87 18.38 11.95 -10.10
CA ARG A 87 16.98 11.89 -9.64
C ARG A 87 16.43 10.47 -9.70
N ASN A 88 16.69 9.74 -10.79
CA ASN A 88 16.23 8.36 -10.97
C ASN A 88 16.89 7.41 -9.97
N LEU A 89 18.18 7.57 -9.67
CA LEU A 89 18.86 6.76 -8.65
C LEU A 89 18.30 7.07 -7.26
N LYS A 90 18.07 8.34 -6.94
CA LYS A 90 17.47 8.77 -5.67
C LYS A 90 16.03 8.28 -5.49
N SER A 91 15.21 8.27 -6.55
CA SER A 91 13.84 7.74 -6.49
C SER A 91 13.79 6.23 -6.23
N LEU A 92 14.88 5.51 -6.49
CA LEU A 92 15.05 4.11 -6.07
C LEU A 92 15.46 3.98 -4.59
N GLY A 93 15.50 5.07 -3.83
CA GLY A 93 15.92 5.11 -2.43
C GLY A 93 17.43 4.89 -2.24
N LEU A 94 18.25 5.31 -3.20
CA LEU A 94 19.70 5.23 -3.13
C LEU A 94 20.30 6.59 -2.78
N THR A 95 21.32 6.59 -1.92
CA THR A 95 22.17 7.76 -1.71
C THR A 95 23.24 7.79 -2.77
N VAL A 96 23.47 8.95 -3.41
CA VAL A 96 24.48 9.12 -4.47
C VAL A 96 25.52 10.13 -4.00
N LEU A 97 26.80 9.73 -4.00
CA LEU A 97 27.95 10.61 -3.85
C LEU A 97 28.68 10.71 -5.19
N ARG A 98 29.16 11.90 -5.52
CA ARG A 98 29.90 12.15 -6.76
C ARG A 98 31.18 12.91 -6.42
N PHE A 99 32.29 12.46 -6.97
CA PHE A 99 33.60 13.09 -6.78
C PHE A 99 34.24 13.34 -8.14
N LYS A 100 34.93 14.47 -8.30
CA LYS A 100 35.78 14.67 -9.46
C LYS A 100 37.04 13.81 -9.35
N ASN A 101 37.59 13.40 -10.49
CA ASN A 101 38.85 12.65 -10.54
C ASN A 101 39.99 13.37 -9.78
N GLU A 102 40.09 14.69 -9.90
CA GLU A 102 41.12 15.48 -9.20
C GLU A 102 40.98 15.39 -7.67
N GLU A 103 39.76 15.30 -7.13
CA GLU A 103 39.53 15.16 -5.70
C GLU A 103 40.04 13.81 -5.17
N VAL A 104 39.87 12.75 -5.97
CA VAL A 104 40.40 11.42 -5.63
C VAL A 104 41.92 11.42 -5.65
N PHE A 105 42.54 12.12 -6.60
CA PHE A 105 44.01 12.19 -6.69
C PHE A 105 44.64 13.10 -5.62
N GLN A 106 44.06 14.27 -5.38
CA GLN A 106 44.66 15.33 -4.56
C GLN A 106 44.17 15.30 -3.10
N ASN A 107 42.90 14.94 -2.88
CA ASN A 107 42.22 15.08 -1.58
C ASN A 107 41.58 13.77 -1.11
N LYS A 108 42.25 12.63 -1.36
CA LYS A 108 41.75 11.28 -1.04
C LYS A 108 41.26 11.12 0.41
N SER A 109 41.94 11.72 1.38
CA SER A 109 41.55 11.65 2.79
C SER A 109 40.17 12.28 3.02
N THR A 110 39.88 13.41 2.36
CA THR A 110 38.58 14.06 2.38
C THR A 110 37.52 13.19 1.72
N VAL A 111 37.81 12.61 0.55
CA VAL A 111 36.88 11.68 -0.15
C VAL A 111 36.48 10.51 0.74
N LEU A 112 37.47 9.83 1.36
CA LEU A 112 37.21 8.70 2.25
C LEU A 112 36.46 9.12 3.51
N LYS A 113 36.75 10.31 4.06
CA LYS A 113 35.99 10.88 5.18
C LYS A 113 34.54 11.13 4.80
N THR A 114 34.27 11.75 3.65
CA THR A 114 32.90 11.99 3.18
C THR A 114 32.12 10.70 2.99
N ILE A 115 32.75 9.65 2.43
CA ILE A 115 32.13 8.33 2.30
C ILE A 115 31.83 7.75 3.70
N LYS A 116 32.78 7.82 4.63
CA LYS A 116 32.61 7.35 6.02
C LYS A 116 31.47 8.06 6.73
N ASP A 117 31.47 9.38 6.70
CA ASP A 117 30.47 10.22 7.36
C ASP A 117 29.08 9.95 6.75
N THR A 118 29.00 9.79 5.42
CA THR A 118 27.75 9.41 4.75
C THR A 118 27.27 8.02 5.15
N ILE A 119 28.16 7.03 5.25
CA ILE A 119 27.82 5.69 5.74
C ILE A 119 27.31 5.77 7.18
N ALA A 120 27.97 6.54 8.05
CA ALA A 120 27.55 6.74 9.43
C ALA A 120 26.15 7.37 9.50
N THR A 121 25.91 8.46 8.76
CA THR A 121 24.58 9.08 8.66
C THR A 121 23.53 8.11 8.12
N ILE A 122 23.85 7.31 7.09
CA ILE A 122 22.92 6.30 6.57
C ILE A 122 22.65 5.22 7.62
N GLN A 123 23.66 4.77 8.36
CA GLN A 123 23.50 3.75 9.40
C GLN A 123 22.73 4.30 10.61
N GLU A 124 22.99 5.54 11.03
CA GLU A 124 22.21 6.25 12.04
C GLU A 124 20.75 6.42 11.58
N ASN A 125 20.51 6.83 10.34
CA ASN A 125 19.17 6.92 9.73
C ASN A 125 18.50 5.56 9.50
N LYS A 126 19.25 4.46 9.57
CA LYS A 126 18.73 3.08 9.51
C LYS A 126 18.42 2.53 10.91
N GLN A 127 19.08 3.09 11.93
CA GLN A 127 18.85 2.82 13.35
C GLN A 127 17.68 3.66 13.89
N LEU A 128 17.52 4.88 13.38
CA LEU A 128 16.26 5.63 13.39
C LEU A 128 15.32 4.92 12.42
N VAL A 129 14.56 3.94 12.91
CA VAL A 129 13.36 3.52 12.19
C VAL A 129 12.57 4.80 11.96
N ILE A 130 12.48 5.28 10.71
CA ILE A 130 11.43 6.24 10.36
C ILE A 130 10.17 5.50 10.74
N GLU A 131 9.55 5.87 11.86
CA GLU A 131 8.24 5.37 12.21
C GLU A 131 7.38 5.59 10.98
N LYS A 132 6.96 4.48 10.37
CA LYS A 132 6.12 4.56 9.19
C LYS A 132 4.91 5.37 9.59
N GLU A 133 4.56 6.36 8.77
CA GLU A 133 3.33 7.11 8.99
C GLU A 133 2.17 6.14 9.15
N LYS A 134 1.25 6.47 10.06
CA LYS A 134 0.09 5.64 10.33
C LYS A 134 -0.88 5.76 9.17
N LEU A 135 -1.36 4.62 8.66
CA LEU A 135 -2.42 4.53 7.67
C LEU A 135 -3.54 3.65 8.20
N VAL A 136 -4.76 4.18 8.21
CA VAL A 136 -5.95 3.42 8.57
C VAL A 136 -6.76 3.11 7.31
N VAL A 137 -6.86 1.83 6.97
CA VAL A 137 -7.75 1.35 5.91
C VAL A 137 -9.07 0.96 6.56
N ILE A 138 -10.14 1.66 6.21
CA ILE A 138 -11.46 1.49 6.84
C ILE A 138 -12.43 0.95 5.81
N LYS A 139 -13.08 -0.16 6.13
CA LYS A 139 -14.15 -0.71 5.32
C LYS A 139 -15.48 -0.55 6.04
N ILE A 140 -16.46 0.10 5.40
CA ILE A 140 -17.83 0.21 5.92
C ILE A 140 -18.76 -0.86 5.35
N GLY A 141 -19.62 -1.41 6.20
CA GLY A 141 -20.67 -2.35 5.85
C GLY A 141 -21.73 -1.79 4.89
N GLY A 142 -22.38 -2.67 4.13
CA GLY A 142 -23.44 -2.28 3.19
C GLY A 142 -24.62 -1.58 3.89
N ASN A 143 -25.07 -2.10 5.04
CA ASN A 143 -26.20 -1.51 5.76
C ASN A 143 -25.96 -0.04 6.18
N ILE A 144 -24.71 0.30 6.54
CA ILE A 144 -24.31 1.67 6.86
C ILE A 144 -24.49 2.56 5.62
N VAL A 145 -23.96 2.10 4.48
CA VAL A 145 -24.04 2.82 3.20
C VAL A 145 -25.49 2.98 2.72
N ASP A 146 -26.32 1.96 2.97
CA ASP A 146 -27.71 1.91 2.53
C ASP A 146 -28.66 2.75 3.43
N SER A 147 -28.18 3.25 4.58
CA SER A 147 -28.93 4.07 5.54
C SER A 147 -28.36 5.48 5.62
N GLU A 148 -29.06 6.46 5.03
CA GLU A 148 -28.60 7.84 4.94
C GLU A 148 -28.27 8.49 6.30
N PRO A 149 -29.07 8.33 7.37
CA PRO A 149 -28.72 8.89 8.69
C PRO A 149 -27.47 8.24 9.31
N VAL A 150 -27.32 6.92 9.15
CA VAL A 150 -26.17 6.18 9.71
C VAL A 150 -24.90 6.51 8.93
N LEU A 151 -24.98 6.59 7.60
CA LEU A 151 -23.87 7.03 6.75
C LEU A 151 -23.44 8.46 7.09
N ALA A 152 -24.39 9.39 7.22
CA ALA A 152 -24.08 10.78 7.54
C ALA A 152 -23.36 10.90 8.89
N SER A 153 -23.87 10.23 9.93
CA SER A 153 -23.25 10.19 11.26
C SER A 153 -21.84 9.57 11.23
N PHE A 154 -21.66 8.50 10.47
CA PHE A 154 -20.35 7.88 10.27
C PHE A 154 -19.37 8.84 9.58
N LEU A 155 -19.78 9.50 8.49
CA LEU A 155 -18.91 10.40 7.74
C LEU A 155 -18.55 11.66 8.53
N GLU A 156 -19.45 12.16 9.37
CA GLU A 156 -19.15 13.26 10.30
C GLU A 156 -18.13 12.85 11.37
N SER A 157 -18.24 11.62 11.91
CA SER A 157 -17.26 11.10 12.85
C SER A 157 -15.90 10.86 12.17
N PHE A 158 -15.92 10.30 10.95
CA PHE A 158 -14.73 10.08 10.14
C PHE A 158 -14.02 11.39 9.78
N SER A 159 -14.75 12.44 9.38
CA SER A 159 -14.15 13.72 8.98
C SER A 159 -13.38 14.40 10.11
N LYS A 160 -13.89 14.29 11.35
CA LYS A 160 -13.22 14.80 12.56
C LYS A 160 -11.87 14.10 12.81
N LEU A 161 -11.74 12.83 12.43
CA LEU A 161 -10.53 12.04 12.66
C LEU A 161 -9.43 12.28 11.61
N VAL A 162 -9.82 12.46 10.35
CA VAL A 162 -8.86 12.62 9.24
C VAL A 162 -8.45 14.06 8.97
N GLY A 163 -9.04 15.02 9.69
CA GLY A 163 -8.79 16.45 9.54
C GLY A 163 -9.45 17.01 8.28
N GLY A 164 -10.42 17.91 8.45
CA GLY A 164 -10.90 18.72 7.35
C GLY A 164 -9.80 19.66 6.81
N HIS A 165 -9.99 20.23 5.62
CA HIS A 165 -9.11 21.13 4.86
C HIS A 165 -8.48 22.30 5.65
N THR A 166 -8.89 22.55 6.88
CA THR A 166 -8.51 23.70 7.70
C THR A 166 -7.39 23.44 8.69
N SER A 167 -6.97 22.19 8.92
CA SER A 167 -5.84 21.90 9.83
C SER A 167 -5.05 20.67 9.37
N PRO A 168 -3.70 20.71 9.28
CA PRO A 168 -2.93 19.48 9.47
C PRO A 168 -3.37 18.87 10.82
N PRO A 169 -3.39 17.53 10.97
CA PRO A 169 -3.82 16.91 12.22
C PRO A 169 -3.05 17.56 13.38
N SER A 170 -3.77 18.35 14.17
CA SER A 170 -3.20 19.15 15.25
C SER A 170 -2.97 18.21 16.43
N GLY A 171 -1.78 17.62 16.48
CA GLY A 171 -1.29 16.79 17.56
C GLY A 171 -0.26 15.77 17.07
N ASP A 172 0.71 15.45 17.92
CA ASP A 172 1.64 14.33 17.74
C ASP A 172 0.83 13.01 17.61
N GLY A 173 0.42 12.63 16.40
CA GLY A 173 -0.33 11.38 16.20
C GLY A 173 -1.29 11.27 14.99
N GLY A 174 -1.30 12.23 14.06
CA GLY A 174 -2.16 12.16 12.86
C GLY A 174 -1.95 10.89 12.01
N PHE A 175 -3.00 10.45 11.31
CA PHE A 175 -2.96 9.30 10.41
C PHE A 175 -3.57 9.63 9.04
N LYS A 176 -3.13 8.90 8.01
CA LYS A 176 -3.73 8.90 6.67
C LYS A 176 -4.85 7.87 6.61
N ALA A 177 -5.85 8.07 5.76
CA ALA A 177 -6.98 7.15 5.66
C ALA A 177 -7.33 6.76 4.22
N ILE A 178 -7.75 5.50 4.05
CA ILE A 178 -8.42 5.00 2.85
C ILE A 178 -9.77 4.43 3.29
N LEU A 179 -10.85 4.90 2.68
CA LEU A 179 -12.21 4.44 2.97
C LEU A 179 -12.71 3.53 1.84
N ILE A 180 -13.28 2.38 2.18
CA ILE A 180 -13.76 1.39 1.23
C ILE A 180 -15.22 1.07 1.58
N HIS A 181 -16.10 1.13 0.59
CA HIS A 181 -17.53 0.92 0.82
C HIS A 181 -18.07 -0.32 0.09
N GLY A 182 -19.24 -0.78 0.54
CA GLY A 182 -20.07 -1.75 -0.19
C GLY A 182 -21.23 -1.06 -0.93
N GLY A 183 -22.32 -1.79 -1.18
CA GLY A 183 -23.53 -1.20 -1.77
C GLY A 183 -24.62 -2.18 -2.17
N GLY A 184 -24.63 -3.38 -1.57
CA GLY A 184 -25.37 -4.53 -2.10
C GLY A 184 -26.87 -4.31 -2.26
N LYS A 185 -27.54 -3.66 -1.29
CA LYS A 185 -29.01 -3.51 -1.32
C LYS A 185 -29.45 -2.49 -2.35
N VAL A 186 -28.77 -1.35 -2.47
CA VAL A 186 -29.08 -0.34 -3.49
C VAL A 186 -28.94 -0.92 -4.89
N ALA A 187 -27.89 -1.72 -5.15
CA ALA A 187 -27.73 -2.39 -6.43
C ALA A 187 -28.84 -3.41 -6.72
N THR A 188 -29.27 -4.18 -5.71
CA THR A 188 -30.42 -5.10 -5.86
C THR A 188 -31.71 -4.33 -6.22
N LYS A 189 -32.03 -3.27 -5.47
CA LYS A 189 -33.25 -2.47 -5.71
C LYS A 189 -33.28 -1.84 -7.10
N ILE A 190 -32.17 -1.26 -7.54
CA ILE A 190 -32.08 -0.66 -8.88
C ILE A 190 -32.13 -1.76 -9.96
N GLY A 191 -31.44 -2.88 -9.75
CA GLY A 191 -31.45 -4.02 -10.65
C GLY A 191 -32.87 -4.55 -10.89
N GLU A 192 -33.66 -4.75 -9.83
CA GLU A 192 -35.05 -5.19 -9.92
C GLU A 192 -35.89 -4.23 -10.79
N SER A 193 -35.72 -2.91 -10.62
CA SER A 193 -36.42 -1.91 -11.43
C SER A 193 -36.03 -1.91 -12.91
N LEU A 194 -34.86 -2.48 -13.25
CA LEU A 194 -34.34 -2.63 -14.61
C LEU A 194 -34.54 -4.06 -15.16
N GLY A 195 -35.19 -4.95 -14.41
CA GLY A 195 -35.37 -6.35 -14.79
C GLY A 195 -34.09 -7.21 -14.68
N ILE A 196 -33.08 -6.74 -13.96
CA ILE A 196 -31.82 -7.46 -13.70
C ILE A 196 -31.92 -8.14 -12.34
N GLU A 197 -32.22 -9.44 -12.34
CA GLU A 197 -32.41 -10.23 -11.13
C GLU A 197 -31.07 -10.53 -10.42
N SER A 198 -31.04 -10.32 -9.10
CA SER A 198 -29.84 -10.56 -8.29
C SER A 198 -29.73 -12.04 -7.88
N LYS A 199 -28.67 -12.72 -8.31
CA LYS A 199 -28.39 -14.13 -7.94
C LYS A 199 -27.17 -14.24 -7.04
N TYR A 200 -27.25 -15.09 -6.02
CA TYR A 200 -26.19 -15.30 -5.04
C TYR A 200 -25.89 -16.78 -4.85
N VAL A 201 -24.61 -17.11 -4.70
CA VAL A 201 -24.12 -18.43 -4.28
C VAL A 201 -23.03 -18.20 -3.24
N ASP A 202 -23.09 -18.90 -2.11
CA ASP A 202 -22.15 -18.77 -0.97
C ASP A 202 -21.91 -17.31 -0.52
N GLY A 203 -22.99 -16.52 -0.49
CA GLY A 203 -22.94 -15.11 -0.09
C GLY A 203 -22.26 -14.18 -1.12
N ARG A 204 -21.98 -14.67 -2.34
CA ARG A 204 -21.36 -13.91 -3.43
C ARG A 204 -22.32 -13.75 -4.59
N ARG A 205 -22.37 -12.53 -5.16
CA ARG A 205 -23.22 -12.19 -6.31
C ARG A 205 -22.66 -12.82 -7.59
N ILE A 206 -23.47 -13.60 -8.30
CA ILE A 206 -23.18 -13.96 -9.69
C ILE A 206 -23.26 -12.67 -10.52
N THR A 207 -22.21 -12.36 -11.25
CA THR A 207 -22.09 -11.09 -11.98
C THR A 207 -22.00 -11.38 -13.47
N ASP A 208 -23.13 -11.36 -14.17
CA ASP A 208 -23.16 -11.41 -15.64
C ASP A 208 -22.90 -10.04 -16.28
N ALA A 209 -23.05 -9.95 -17.61
CA ALA A 209 -22.74 -8.73 -18.37
C ALA A 209 -23.63 -7.54 -17.97
N ALA A 210 -24.94 -7.78 -17.80
CA ALA A 210 -25.85 -6.73 -17.34
C ALA A 210 -25.56 -6.34 -15.88
N THR A 211 -25.21 -7.33 -15.06
CA THR A 211 -24.92 -7.11 -13.64
C THR A 211 -23.63 -6.33 -13.43
N ILE A 212 -22.56 -6.55 -14.22
CA ILE A 212 -21.31 -5.78 -14.06
C ILE A 212 -21.52 -4.29 -14.37
N ASP A 213 -22.31 -3.97 -15.39
CA ASP A 213 -22.66 -2.59 -15.74
C ASP A 213 -23.51 -1.96 -14.63
N LEU A 214 -24.53 -2.67 -14.15
CA LEU A 214 -25.37 -2.24 -13.03
C LEU A 214 -24.53 -1.92 -11.79
N VAL A 215 -23.68 -2.85 -11.34
CA VAL A 215 -22.90 -2.64 -10.12
C VAL A 215 -21.84 -1.55 -10.32
N THR A 216 -21.28 -1.38 -11.51
CA THR A 216 -20.40 -0.25 -11.81
C THR A 216 -21.15 1.08 -11.66
N MET A 217 -22.32 1.22 -12.31
CA MET A 217 -23.12 2.44 -12.22
C MET A 217 -23.54 2.75 -10.78
N VAL A 218 -23.91 1.74 -10.01
CA VAL A 218 -24.40 1.93 -8.64
C VAL A 218 -23.26 2.15 -7.66
N TYR A 219 -22.25 1.27 -7.64
CA TYR A 219 -21.16 1.35 -6.68
C TYR A 219 -20.23 2.52 -6.97
N ALA A 220 -19.69 2.62 -8.19
CA ALA A 220 -18.70 3.63 -8.56
C ALA A 220 -19.33 4.98 -8.93
N GLY A 221 -20.55 4.97 -9.46
CA GLY A 221 -21.33 6.16 -9.74
C GLY A 221 -22.11 6.62 -8.51
N LEU A 222 -23.32 6.09 -8.33
CA LEU A 222 -24.28 6.64 -7.38
C LEU A 222 -23.77 6.68 -5.92
N ILE A 223 -23.32 5.54 -5.40
CA ILE A 223 -22.94 5.40 -4.00
C ILE A 223 -21.65 6.17 -3.72
N ASN A 224 -20.59 5.88 -4.48
CA ASN A 224 -19.29 6.50 -4.28
C ASN A 224 -19.39 8.03 -4.36
N LYS A 225 -20.09 8.58 -5.37
CA LYS A 225 -20.20 10.03 -5.52
C LYS A 225 -21.07 10.69 -4.46
N LYS A 226 -22.07 9.99 -3.90
CA LYS A 226 -22.80 10.46 -2.70
C LYS A 226 -21.89 10.56 -1.47
N VAL A 227 -21.08 9.53 -1.21
CA VAL A 227 -20.11 9.55 -0.10
C VAL A 227 -19.11 10.70 -0.28
N ILE A 228 -18.57 10.87 -1.48
CA ILE A 228 -17.66 11.98 -1.79
C ILE A 228 -18.33 13.34 -1.57
N ALA A 229 -19.54 13.55 -2.08
CA ALA A 229 -20.24 14.83 -1.91
C ALA A 229 -20.45 15.18 -0.43
N GLN A 230 -20.81 14.21 0.42
CA GLN A 230 -20.95 14.41 1.85
C GLN A 230 -19.61 14.74 2.51
N LEU A 231 -18.54 13.99 2.21
CA LEU A 231 -17.20 14.28 2.74
C LEU A 231 -16.69 15.66 2.32
N GLN A 232 -16.93 16.07 1.08
CA GLN A 232 -16.57 17.40 0.60
C GLN A 232 -17.34 18.50 1.37
N SER A 233 -18.62 18.27 1.67
CA SER A 233 -19.42 19.20 2.50
C SER A 233 -18.90 19.32 3.94
N LEU A 234 -18.21 18.29 4.44
CA LEU A 234 -17.54 18.26 5.74
C LEU A 234 -16.10 18.78 5.68
N GLY A 235 -15.67 19.31 4.52
CA GLY A 235 -14.33 19.82 4.31
C GLY A 235 -13.26 18.73 4.21
N CYS A 236 -13.59 17.48 3.88
CA CYS A 236 -12.58 16.46 3.60
C CYS A 236 -12.23 16.45 2.10
N ASN A 237 -10.93 16.47 1.79
CA ASN A 237 -10.42 16.39 0.41
C ASN A 237 -10.55 14.97 -0.18
N ALA A 238 -11.78 14.46 -0.27
CA ALA A 238 -12.02 13.09 -0.67
C ALA A 238 -12.01 12.93 -2.20
N ILE A 239 -11.39 11.84 -2.68
CA ILE A 239 -11.39 11.45 -4.09
C ILE A 239 -12.03 10.07 -4.27
N GLY A 240 -13.05 10.01 -5.12
CA GLY A 240 -13.79 8.78 -5.36
C GLY A 240 -13.18 7.97 -6.49
N VAL A 241 -12.70 6.77 -6.19
CA VAL A 241 -11.96 5.90 -7.13
C VAL A 241 -12.50 4.47 -7.13
N THR A 242 -12.13 3.73 -8.17
CA THR A 242 -12.23 2.28 -8.32
C THR A 242 -10.82 1.69 -8.45
N GLY A 243 -10.73 0.38 -8.58
CA GLY A 243 -9.48 -0.29 -8.95
C GLY A 243 -8.96 0.04 -10.34
N ALA A 244 -9.83 0.45 -11.27
CA ALA A 244 -9.45 0.79 -12.65
C ALA A 244 -8.75 2.16 -12.74
N ASP A 245 -9.18 3.11 -11.91
CA ASP A 245 -8.62 4.45 -11.88
C ASP A 245 -7.14 4.39 -11.51
N GLY A 246 -6.26 4.94 -12.35
CA GLY A 246 -4.81 4.94 -12.11
C GLY A 246 -4.19 3.54 -11.95
N ASN A 247 -4.86 2.47 -12.39
CA ASN A 247 -4.43 1.08 -12.20
C ASN A 247 -4.21 0.77 -10.70
N LEU A 248 -5.09 1.27 -9.83
CA LEU A 248 -4.97 1.15 -8.37
C LEU A 248 -5.16 -0.28 -7.87
N ILE A 249 -6.05 -1.07 -8.48
CA ILE A 249 -6.34 -2.46 -8.08
C ILE A 249 -6.56 -3.34 -9.33
N PRO A 250 -5.49 -3.85 -9.94
CA PRO A 250 -5.57 -4.90 -10.93
C PRO A 250 -6.06 -6.21 -10.28
N ALA A 251 -6.90 -6.95 -10.99
CA ALA A 251 -7.45 -8.22 -10.54
C ALA A 251 -7.39 -9.26 -11.67
N ASN A 252 -7.54 -10.54 -11.32
CA ASN A 252 -7.81 -11.58 -12.31
C ASN A 252 -9.27 -11.95 -12.28
N LYS A 253 -9.89 -12.20 -13.44
CA LYS A 253 -11.21 -12.82 -13.47
C LYS A 253 -11.13 -14.17 -12.76
N ARG A 254 -12.06 -14.41 -11.83
CA ARG A 254 -12.13 -15.67 -11.09
C ARG A 254 -12.31 -16.83 -12.08
N PRO A 255 -11.49 -17.89 -11.98
CA PRO A 255 -11.65 -19.06 -12.84
C PRO A 255 -12.96 -19.78 -12.54
N VAL A 256 -13.60 -20.28 -13.59
CA VAL A 256 -14.78 -21.15 -13.47
C VAL A 256 -14.34 -22.47 -12.83
N LYS A 257 -15.03 -22.86 -11.76
CA LYS A 257 -14.91 -24.17 -11.11
C LYS A 257 -16.28 -24.85 -11.16
N GLU A 258 -16.82 -25.27 -10.02
CA GLU A 258 -18.19 -25.78 -9.91
C GLU A 258 -19.23 -24.69 -10.17
N ILE A 259 -18.91 -23.44 -9.82
CA ILE A 259 -19.77 -22.28 -9.98
C ILE A 259 -19.07 -21.26 -10.89
N ASP A 260 -19.76 -20.79 -11.92
CA ASP A 260 -19.36 -19.62 -12.69
C ASP A 260 -19.92 -18.35 -12.02
N TYR A 261 -19.03 -17.55 -11.46
CA TYR A 261 -19.38 -16.28 -10.84
C TYR A 261 -19.46 -15.12 -11.84
N GLY A 262 -19.12 -15.35 -13.11
CA GLY A 262 -19.09 -14.36 -14.17
C GLY A 262 -17.94 -13.37 -14.01
N PHE A 263 -18.21 -12.07 -14.14
CA PHE A 263 -17.26 -10.96 -14.05
C PHE A 263 -16.87 -10.64 -12.60
N VAL A 264 -16.44 -11.66 -11.85
CA VAL A 264 -15.93 -11.49 -10.48
C VAL A 264 -14.41 -11.48 -10.49
N GLY A 265 -13.81 -10.55 -9.76
CA GLY A 265 -12.36 -10.36 -9.69
C GLY A 265 -11.74 -10.89 -8.41
N ASP A 266 -10.61 -11.58 -8.54
CA ASP A 266 -9.70 -11.99 -7.47
C ASP A 266 -8.46 -11.08 -7.46
N VAL A 267 -8.25 -10.38 -6.35
CA VAL A 267 -7.16 -9.41 -6.16
C VAL A 267 -6.00 -10.06 -5.42
N LYS A 268 -4.77 -9.61 -5.71
CA LYS A 268 -3.58 -9.98 -4.96
C LYS A 268 -2.74 -8.74 -4.67
N SER A 269 -2.31 -8.59 -3.42
CA SER A 269 -1.53 -7.44 -2.95
C SER A 269 -0.24 -7.22 -3.72
N ASP A 270 0.41 -8.28 -4.23
CA ASP A 270 1.63 -8.18 -5.04
C ASP A 270 1.41 -7.53 -6.42
N LYS A 271 0.16 -7.38 -6.86
CA LYS A 271 -0.23 -6.69 -8.09
C LYS A 271 -0.71 -5.26 -7.86
N ILE A 272 -0.91 -4.86 -6.62
CA ILE A 272 -1.33 -3.49 -6.27
C ILE A 272 -0.09 -2.59 -6.24
N ASN A 273 -0.11 -1.52 -7.03
CA ASN A 273 0.97 -0.53 -7.02
C ASN A 273 0.80 0.44 -5.83
N ALA A 274 1.44 0.11 -4.70
CA ALA A 274 1.40 0.93 -3.48
C ALA A 274 1.88 2.38 -3.69
N GLN A 275 2.73 2.65 -4.68
CA GLN A 275 3.22 4.01 -4.95
C GLN A 275 2.11 4.92 -5.50
N ASN A 276 1.20 4.40 -6.32
CA ASN A 276 0.07 5.19 -6.82
C ASN A 276 -0.87 5.61 -5.68
N TRP A 277 -1.07 4.72 -4.70
CA TRP A 277 -1.81 5.03 -3.47
C TRP A 277 -1.07 6.05 -2.60
N SER A 278 0.23 5.86 -2.39
CA SER A 278 1.10 6.80 -1.66
C SER A 278 1.00 8.19 -2.25
N GLY A 279 1.08 8.31 -3.58
CA GLY A 279 0.95 9.58 -4.30
C GLY A 279 -0.36 10.30 -4.00
N LEU A 280 -1.52 9.62 -4.00
CA LEU A 280 -2.80 10.23 -3.63
C LEU A 280 -2.78 10.76 -2.19
N LEU A 281 -2.29 9.93 -1.25
CA LEU A 281 -2.26 10.27 0.17
C LEU A 281 -1.27 11.39 0.49
N GLU A 282 -0.13 11.46 -0.20
CA GLU A 282 0.89 12.50 -0.05
C GLU A 282 0.41 13.86 -0.56
N HIS A 283 -0.42 13.87 -1.62
CA HIS A 283 -1.09 15.08 -2.10
C HIS A 283 -2.31 15.49 -1.26
N GLY A 284 -2.54 14.80 -0.14
CA GLY A 284 -3.60 15.14 0.81
C GLY A 284 -5.00 14.73 0.34
N PHE A 285 -5.12 13.80 -0.60
CA PHE A 285 -6.41 13.20 -0.91
C PHE A 285 -6.76 12.10 0.09
N ILE A 286 -8.06 11.95 0.35
CA ILE A 286 -8.64 10.81 1.08
C ILE A 286 -9.32 9.89 0.05
N PRO A 287 -8.70 8.77 -0.35
CA PRO A 287 -9.31 7.86 -1.31
C PRO A 287 -10.55 7.18 -0.74
N VAL A 288 -11.66 7.25 -1.48
CA VAL A 288 -12.90 6.50 -1.21
C VAL A 288 -13.12 5.52 -2.36
N VAL A 289 -13.02 4.23 -2.05
CA VAL A 289 -12.89 3.15 -3.02
C VAL A 289 -14.21 2.40 -3.17
N ALA A 290 -14.71 2.36 -4.41
CA ALA A 290 -15.81 1.50 -4.80
C ALA A 290 -15.29 0.11 -5.22
N PRO A 291 -16.04 -0.98 -4.95
CA PRO A 291 -15.58 -2.35 -5.13
C PRO A 291 -15.63 -2.87 -6.58
N ILE A 292 -15.08 -2.09 -7.51
CA ILE A 292 -14.92 -2.42 -8.93
C ILE A 292 -13.43 -2.44 -9.24
N THR A 293 -12.94 -3.50 -9.88
CA THR A 293 -11.54 -3.68 -10.29
C THR A 293 -11.46 -3.91 -11.79
N HIS A 294 -10.27 -4.19 -12.32
CA HIS A 294 -10.09 -4.45 -13.76
C HIS A 294 -9.07 -5.56 -14.02
N ASP A 295 -9.16 -6.20 -15.17
CA ASP A 295 -8.31 -7.34 -15.56
C ASP A 295 -7.01 -6.97 -16.29
N GLY A 296 -6.74 -5.67 -16.44
CA GLY A 296 -5.63 -5.14 -17.23
C GLY A 296 -5.81 -5.23 -18.75
N LYS A 297 -6.94 -5.77 -19.23
CA LYS A 297 -7.29 -5.90 -20.67
C LYS A 297 -8.53 -5.07 -21.04
N GLY A 298 -8.99 -4.21 -20.13
CA GLY A 298 -10.14 -3.33 -20.32
C GLY A 298 -11.46 -3.89 -19.80
N GLN A 299 -11.48 -5.06 -19.16
CA GLN A 299 -12.69 -5.61 -18.55
C GLN A 299 -12.78 -5.21 -17.08
N LEU A 300 -13.93 -4.65 -16.69
CA LEU A 300 -14.26 -4.40 -15.28
C LEU A 300 -14.68 -5.70 -14.58
N LEU A 301 -14.38 -5.78 -13.29
CA LEU A 301 -14.69 -6.92 -12.44
C LEU A 301 -15.32 -6.47 -11.13
N ASN A 302 -16.34 -7.19 -10.69
CA ASN A 302 -16.95 -7.02 -9.37
C ASN A 302 -16.11 -7.77 -8.33
N THR A 303 -15.63 -7.08 -7.31
CA THR A 303 -14.76 -7.68 -6.28
C THR A 303 -15.36 -7.47 -4.90
N ASN A 304 -15.18 -8.43 -3.99
CA ASN A 304 -15.67 -8.26 -2.63
C ASN A 304 -14.93 -7.09 -1.92
N ALA A 305 -15.69 -6.19 -1.30
CA ALA A 305 -15.14 -5.01 -0.62
C ALA A 305 -14.22 -5.35 0.57
N ASP A 306 -14.49 -6.43 1.30
CA ASP A 306 -13.61 -6.90 2.38
C ASP A 306 -12.27 -7.37 1.79
N THR A 307 -12.31 -8.09 0.66
CA THR A 307 -11.09 -8.52 -0.07
C THR A 307 -10.29 -7.32 -0.55
N ILE A 308 -10.94 -6.28 -1.10
CA ILE A 308 -10.23 -5.05 -1.49
C ILE A 308 -9.55 -4.41 -0.27
N ALA A 309 -10.27 -4.25 0.85
CA ALA A 309 -9.71 -3.66 2.06
C ALA A 309 -8.50 -4.42 2.58
N GLN A 310 -8.61 -5.74 2.61
CA GLN A 310 -7.52 -6.62 3.00
C GLN A 310 -6.31 -6.48 2.07
N GLU A 311 -6.50 -6.63 0.75
CA GLU A 311 -5.38 -6.63 -0.20
C GLU A 311 -4.72 -5.26 -0.33
N VAL A 312 -5.49 -4.16 -0.25
CA VAL A 312 -4.94 -2.79 -0.17
C VAL A 312 -4.14 -2.60 1.11
N ALA A 313 -4.66 -3.02 2.27
CA ALA A 313 -3.93 -2.93 3.53
C ALA A 313 -2.60 -3.69 3.49
N LYS A 314 -2.59 -4.91 2.92
CA LYS A 314 -1.38 -5.70 2.70
C LYS A 314 -0.40 -5.03 1.74
N ALA A 315 -0.87 -4.41 0.67
CA ALA A 315 0.02 -3.73 -0.29
C ALA A 315 0.69 -2.51 0.35
N MET A 316 -0.08 -1.76 1.17
CA MET A 316 0.36 -0.53 1.81
C MET A 316 1.24 -0.75 3.05
N SER A 317 1.20 -1.93 3.67
CA SER A 317 2.03 -2.26 4.86
C SER A 317 3.53 -2.16 4.61
N ASN A 318 3.95 -2.21 3.34
CA ASN A 318 5.35 -1.98 2.95
C ASN A 318 5.80 -0.53 3.17
N LEU A 319 4.89 0.43 3.02
CA LEU A 319 5.18 1.87 3.09
C LEU A 319 4.71 2.52 4.39
N TYR A 320 3.58 2.06 4.95
CA TYR A 320 2.92 2.65 6.12
C TYR A 320 2.80 1.66 7.29
N GLU A 321 2.61 2.18 8.50
CA GLU A 321 2.12 1.36 9.61
C GLU A 321 0.60 1.25 9.47
N VAL A 322 0.14 0.11 8.96
CA VAL A 322 -1.26 -0.06 8.55
C VAL A 322 -2.11 -0.69 9.64
N SER A 323 -3.21 -0.03 9.98
CA SER A 323 -4.33 -0.62 10.72
C SER A 323 -5.52 -0.84 9.78
N LEU A 324 -6.12 -2.02 9.80
CA LEU A 324 -7.29 -2.37 9.00
C LEU A 324 -8.53 -2.43 9.90
N ILE A 325 -9.52 -1.59 9.64
CA ILE A 325 -10.74 -1.50 10.41
C ILE A 325 -11.92 -1.98 9.57
N TYR A 326 -12.62 -3.01 10.03
CA TYR A 326 -13.89 -3.42 9.48
C TYR A 326 -15.03 -2.87 10.34
N SER A 327 -15.73 -1.89 9.79
CA SER A 327 -16.76 -1.10 10.44
C SER A 327 -18.14 -1.58 9.99
N PHE A 328 -18.90 -2.18 10.91
CA PHE A 328 -20.20 -2.81 10.68
C PHE A 328 -21.25 -2.32 11.68
N GLU A 329 -22.40 -2.99 11.76
CA GLU A 329 -23.46 -2.64 12.72
C GLU A 329 -23.35 -3.39 14.06
N LYS A 330 -22.55 -4.45 14.10
CA LYS A 330 -22.35 -5.29 15.29
C LYS A 330 -21.14 -4.83 16.09
N ALA A 331 -21.20 -5.00 17.41
CA ALA A 331 -20.13 -4.60 18.32
C ALA A 331 -18.76 -5.20 17.97
N GLY A 332 -18.70 -6.42 17.41
CA GLY A 332 -17.47 -7.07 16.96
C GLY A 332 -17.73 -8.54 16.62
N VAL A 333 -16.78 -9.41 16.95
CA VAL A 333 -16.99 -10.86 17.00
C VAL A 333 -17.70 -11.19 18.31
N LEU A 334 -18.89 -11.78 18.21
CA LEU A 334 -19.75 -12.08 19.35
C LEU A 334 -19.74 -13.57 19.65
N LEU A 335 -19.80 -13.95 20.94
CA LEU A 335 -20.05 -15.33 21.34
C LEU A 335 -21.52 -15.73 21.06
N ASP A 336 -22.44 -14.77 21.17
CA ASP A 336 -23.83 -14.90 20.74
C ASP A 336 -24.16 -13.77 19.75
N ALA A 337 -24.54 -14.12 18.52
CA ALA A 337 -24.86 -13.17 17.46
C ALA A 337 -26.04 -12.24 17.81
N ASN A 338 -26.87 -12.61 18.78
CA ASN A 338 -28.02 -11.84 19.22
C ASN A 338 -27.73 -10.93 20.42
N ASP A 339 -26.57 -11.09 21.06
CA ASP A 339 -26.18 -10.30 22.23
C ASP A 339 -24.84 -9.59 22.01
N ASP A 340 -24.91 -8.30 21.69
CA ASP A 340 -23.75 -7.43 21.47
C ASP A 340 -22.87 -7.28 22.74
N ALA A 341 -23.39 -7.57 23.94
CA ALA A 341 -22.59 -7.58 25.18
C ALA A 341 -21.59 -8.74 25.24
N THR A 342 -21.75 -9.75 24.37
CA THR A 342 -20.85 -10.91 24.28
C THR A 342 -19.67 -10.70 23.33
N VAL A 343 -19.34 -9.45 23.04
CA VAL A 343 -18.20 -9.10 22.18
C VAL A 343 -16.88 -9.60 22.77
N ILE A 344 -16.09 -10.27 21.93
CA ILE A 344 -14.76 -10.74 22.27
C ILE A 344 -13.79 -9.59 21.99
N SER A 345 -13.15 -9.04 23.02
CA SER A 345 -12.29 -7.86 22.84
C SER A 345 -11.00 -8.15 22.07
N ASN A 346 -10.42 -9.34 22.24
CA ASN A 346 -9.16 -9.73 21.60
C ASN A 346 -9.23 -11.16 21.07
N ILE A 347 -8.75 -11.37 19.84
CA ILE A 347 -8.58 -12.69 19.23
C ILE A 347 -7.16 -12.80 18.68
N ASP A 348 -6.45 -13.81 19.13
CA ASP A 348 -5.14 -14.25 18.63
C ASP A 348 -5.28 -15.62 17.93
N PRO A 349 -4.23 -16.17 17.29
CA PRO A 349 -4.33 -17.46 16.61
C PRO A 349 -4.77 -18.61 17.54
N THR A 350 -4.36 -18.57 18.81
CA THR A 350 -4.64 -19.64 19.78
C THR A 350 -6.12 -19.66 20.16
N SER A 351 -6.64 -18.51 20.60
CA SER A 351 -8.04 -18.32 20.95
C SER A 351 -8.95 -18.50 19.73
N TYR A 352 -8.50 -18.13 18.52
CA TYR A 352 -9.25 -18.38 17.30
C TYR A 352 -9.48 -19.88 17.05
N GLU A 353 -8.42 -20.69 17.09
CA GLU A 353 -8.54 -22.14 16.89
C GLU A 353 -9.42 -22.78 17.98
N GLN A 354 -9.31 -22.34 19.23
CA GLN A 354 -10.18 -22.80 20.32
C GLN A 354 -11.65 -22.46 20.05
N LEU A 355 -11.97 -21.19 19.78
CA LEU A 355 -13.34 -20.72 19.54
C LEU A 355 -13.97 -21.40 18.31
N LYS A 356 -13.15 -21.70 17.29
CA LYS A 356 -13.55 -22.43 16.10
C LYS A 356 -13.87 -23.90 16.41
N ALA A 357 -13.02 -24.57 17.18
CA ALA A 357 -13.25 -25.95 17.62
C ALA A 357 -14.48 -26.09 18.53
N GLU A 358 -14.76 -25.08 19.37
CA GLU A 358 -15.94 -25.01 20.23
C GLU A 358 -17.23 -24.62 19.49
N GLY A 359 -17.16 -24.30 18.18
CA GLY A 359 -18.33 -23.89 17.39
C GLY A 359 -18.91 -22.54 17.79
N LYS A 360 -18.16 -21.70 18.52
CA LYS A 360 -18.59 -20.39 19.02
C LYS A 360 -18.45 -19.27 18.00
N ILE A 361 -17.80 -19.54 16.86
CA ILE A 361 -17.65 -18.59 15.76
C ILE A 361 -18.71 -18.91 14.70
N PHE A 362 -19.60 -17.95 14.46
CA PHE A 362 -20.60 -18.06 13.39
C PHE A 362 -19.93 -18.25 12.02
N ALA A 363 -20.49 -19.14 11.18
CA ALA A 363 -19.90 -19.55 9.91
C ALA A 363 -19.52 -18.37 8.98
N GLY A 364 -20.31 -17.30 8.98
CA GLY A 364 -20.02 -16.09 8.17
C GLY A 364 -18.85 -15.24 8.69
N MET A 365 -18.42 -15.44 9.94
CA MET A 365 -17.30 -14.71 10.56
C MET A 365 -15.95 -15.40 10.32
N ILE A 366 -15.94 -16.73 10.16
CA ILE A 366 -14.73 -17.51 9.90
C ILE A 366 -13.92 -16.94 8.72
N PRO A 367 -14.50 -16.66 7.53
CA PRO A 367 -13.74 -16.07 6.42
C PRO A 367 -13.16 -14.69 6.73
N LYS A 368 -13.81 -13.90 7.60
CA LYS A 368 -13.33 -12.56 7.98
C LYS A 368 -12.12 -12.66 8.91
N LEU A 369 -12.15 -13.61 9.85
CA LEU A 369 -11.04 -13.88 10.75
C LEU A 369 -9.84 -14.48 10.01
N ASP A 370 -10.07 -15.46 9.13
CA ASP A 370 -9.02 -16.01 8.26
C ASP A 370 -8.36 -14.88 7.43
N ASN A 371 -9.17 -13.97 6.89
CA ASN A 371 -8.68 -12.82 6.15
C ASN A 371 -7.90 -11.82 7.04
N ALA A 372 -8.34 -11.61 8.28
CA ALA A 372 -7.64 -10.74 9.23
C ALA A 372 -6.24 -11.28 9.55
N PHE A 373 -6.11 -12.57 9.88
CA PHE A 373 -4.80 -13.20 10.13
C PHE A 373 -3.90 -13.17 8.90
N ALA A 374 -4.46 -13.42 7.71
CA ALA A 374 -3.68 -13.30 6.48
C ALA A 374 -3.16 -11.86 6.24
N ALA A 375 -3.91 -10.83 6.65
CA ALA A 375 -3.44 -9.44 6.60
C ALA A 375 -2.31 -9.17 7.59
N LEU A 376 -2.46 -9.62 8.84
CA LEU A 376 -1.43 -9.48 9.89
C LEU A 376 -0.11 -10.14 9.49
N ASN A 377 -0.19 -11.37 8.95
CA ASN A 377 0.97 -12.11 8.46
C ASN A 377 1.67 -11.47 7.25
N SER A 378 1.02 -10.49 6.62
CA SER A 378 1.57 -9.69 5.51
C SER A 378 2.05 -8.30 5.97
N GLY A 379 2.20 -8.07 7.28
CA GLY A 379 2.76 -6.84 7.85
C GLY A 379 1.73 -5.77 8.22
N VAL A 380 0.43 -6.03 8.09
CA VAL A 380 -0.59 -5.15 8.71
C VAL A 380 -0.41 -5.23 10.22
N LYS A 381 -0.36 -4.06 10.89
CA LYS A 381 -0.05 -3.97 12.32
C LYS A 381 -1.18 -4.48 13.20
N LYS A 382 -2.41 -4.15 12.82
CA LYS A 382 -3.62 -4.44 13.60
C LYS A 382 -4.82 -4.60 12.69
N VAL A 383 -5.71 -5.52 13.02
CA VAL A 383 -7.04 -5.61 12.41
C VAL A 383 -8.09 -5.46 13.50
N VAL A 384 -9.12 -4.63 13.29
CA VAL A 384 -10.22 -4.46 14.25
C VAL A 384 -11.55 -4.65 13.54
N ILE A 385 -12.47 -5.37 14.17
CA ILE A 385 -13.85 -5.54 13.71
C ILE A 385 -14.78 -4.94 14.76
N GLY A 386 -15.67 -4.03 14.37
CA GLY A 386 -16.68 -3.53 15.30
C GLY A 386 -17.65 -2.53 14.72
N LYS A 387 -18.39 -1.85 15.61
CA LYS A 387 -19.53 -1.03 15.26
C LYS A 387 -19.13 0.35 14.75
N ALA A 388 -19.74 0.79 13.65
CA ALA A 388 -19.39 2.02 12.96
C ALA A 388 -19.56 3.31 13.77
N GLU A 389 -20.51 3.30 14.70
CA GLU A 389 -20.73 4.41 15.65
C GLU A 389 -19.53 4.67 16.57
N HIS A 390 -18.66 3.68 16.76
CA HIS A 390 -17.50 3.75 17.66
C HIS A 390 -16.16 3.87 16.89
N LEU A 391 -16.16 4.47 15.70
CA LEU A 391 -14.98 4.49 14.81
C LEU A 391 -13.68 4.96 15.48
N ASN A 392 -13.74 6.04 16.28
CA ASN A 392 -12.57 6.54 17.01
C ASN A 392 -12.00 5.47 17.95
N ASP A 393 -12.88 4.87 18.75
CA ASP A 393 -12.53 3.84 19.72
C ASP A 393 -12.02 2.57 19.02
N LEU A 394 -12.57 2.22 17.85
CA LEU A 394 -12.06 1.10 17.03
C LEU A 394 -10.62 1.35 16.57
N ILE A 395 -10.30 2.58 16.12
CA ILE A 395 -8.94 2.95 15.69
C ILE A 395 -7.96 2.87 16.86
N ASN A 396 -8.38 3.33 18.04
CA ASN A 396 -7.57 3.26 19.26
C ASN A 396 -7.51 1.85 19.86
N GLY A 397 -8.43 0.95 19.50
CA GLY A 397 -8.54 -0.39 20.08
C GLY A 397 -9.28 -0.47 21.40
N GLU A 398 -10.08 0.54 21.70
CA GLU A 398 -10.85 0.67 22.94
C GLU A 398 -12.24 0.02 22.80
N SER A 399 -12.66 -0.30 21.58
CA SER A 399 -13.91 -1.02 21.29
C SER A 399 -13.74 -2.09 20.22
N GLY A 400 -14.74 -2.97 20.14
CA GLY A 400 -14.81 -4.07 19.18
C GLY A 400 -13.85 -5.21 19.46
N THR A 401 -13.55 -5.98 18.42
CA THR A 401 -12.64 -7.12 18.47
C THR A 401 -11.33 -6.76 17.78
N SER A 402 -10.27 -6.64 18.56
CA SER A 402 -8.90 -6.50 18.06
C SER A 402 -8.32 -7.87 17.74
N ILE A 403 -7.73 -8.01 16.55
CA ILE A 403 -7.11 -9.25 16.08
C ILE A 403 -5.61 -8.99 15.96
N THR A 404 -4.81 -9.81 16.66
CA THR A 404 -3.34 -9.70 16.73
C THR A 404 -2.69 -11.05 16.48
N ASN A 405 -1.38 -11.06 16.16
CA ASN A 405 -0.63 -12.30 15.97
C ASN A 405 -0.11 -12.92 17.28
N SER A 406 -0.13 -12.18 18.37
CA SER A 406 0.31 -12.57 19.72
C SER A 406 -0.28 -11.64 20.77
#